data_AF-A0A8W8LTL4-F1
#
_entry.id   AF-A0A8W8LTL4-F1
#
_cell.length_a   1.000
_cell.length_b   1.000
_cell.length_c   1.000
_cell.angle_alpha   90.00
_cell.angle_beta   90.00
_cell.angle_gamma   90.00
#
_symmetry.space_group_name_H-M   'P 1'
#
loop_
_entity.id
_entity.type
_entity.pdbx_description
1 polymer ?
#
loop_
_entity_poly.entity_id
_entity_poly.type
_entity_poly.pdbx_seq_one_letter_code
_entity_poly.pdbx_strand_id
1 'polypeptide(L)' 'PINERKCKYCNSNDVEDEYHFVLVCDFYTELRKLYIKKFFYVRPSMAKFIDLLNSDSIFMLKKTG' A
#
# COMPACT_ATOMS: atom_id res chain seq x y z
N PRO A 1 -12.11 -7.55 15.81
CA PRO A 1 -12.61 -6.38 15.05
C PRO A 1 -11.68 -6.08 13.86
N ILE A 2 -12.17 -5.63 12.69
CA ILE A 2 -11.32 -5.41 11.49
C ILE A 2 -10.14 -4.46 11.78
N ASN A 3 -10.41 -3.43 12.57
CA ASN A 3 -9.48 -2.40 13.05
C ASN A 3 -8.38 -2.91 14.00
N GLU A 4 -8.38 -4.20 14.36
CA GLU A 4 -7.33 -4.82 15.18
C GLU A 4 -6.55 -5.89 14.39
N ARG A 5 -6.85 -6.07 13.09
CA ARG A 5 -6.20 -7.08 12.27
C ARG A 5 -4.78 -6.63 11.93
N LYS A 6 -3.84 -6.96 12.81
CA LYS A 6 -2.43 -6.68 12.62
C LYS A 6 -1.86 -7.40 11.40
N CYS A 7 -0.93 -6.76 10.72
CA CYS A 7 -0.16 -7.39 9.67
C CYS A 7 0.66 -8.53 10.25
N LYS A 8 0.48 -9.73 9.71
CA LYS A 8 1.22 -10.93 10.13
C LYS A 8 2.53 -11.13 9.36
N TYR A 9 2.73 -10.33 8.31
CA TYR A 9 3.83 -10.49 7.36
C TYR A 9 4.97 -9.51 7.59
N CYS A 10 4.77 -8.46 8.39
CA CYS A 10 5.82 -7.53 8.80
C CYS A 10 5.95 -7.43 10.32
N ASN A 11 7.08 -6.90 10.76
CA ASN A 11 7.40 -6.75 12.19
C ASN A 11 6.99 -5.40 12.77
N SER A 12 6.28 -4.54 12.02
CA SER A 12 5.90 -3.20 12.50
C SER A 12 4.76 -3.23 13.51
N ASN A 13 4.07 -4.37 13.68
CA ASN A 13 2.93 -4.54 14.58
C ASN A 13 1.75 -3.59 14.26
N ASP A 14 1.73 -3.04 13.05
CA ASP A 14 0.67 -2.16 12.54
C ASP A 14 -0.55 -2.96 12.09
N VAL A 15 -1.68 -2.27 11.98
CA VAL A 15 -2.90 -2.80 11.36
C VAL A 15 -2.67 -2.97 9.86
N GLU A 16 -3.07 -4.12 9.32
CA GLU A 16 -3.04 -4.39 7.88
C GLU A 16 -4.29 -3.83 7.21
N ASP A 17 -4.28 -2.52 6.97
CA ASP A 17 -5.21 -1.83 6.09
C ASP A 17 -4.63 -1.65 4.68
N GLU A 18 -5.41 -1.03 3.79
CA GLU A 18 -5.01 -0.79 2.40
C GLU A 18 -3.80 0.12 2.29
N TYR A 19 -3.68 1.12 3.16
CA TYR A 19 -2.54 2.02 3.18
C TYR A 19 -1.26 1.27 3.56
N HIS A 20 -1.32 0.45 4.61
CA HIS A 20 -0.21 -0.37 5.07
C HIS A 20 0.21 -1.36 3.99
N PHE A 21 -0.74 -2.10 3.42
CA PHE A 21 -0.48 -3.05 2.32
C PHE A 21 0.21 -2.36 1.13
N VAL A 22 -0.37 -1.27 0.63
CA VAL A 22 0.08 -0.62 -0.61
C VAL A 22 1.41 0.11 -0.42
N LEU A 23 1.58 0.86 0.67
CA LEU A 23 2.68 1.83 0.79
C LEU A 23 3.68 1.58 1.94
N VAL A 24 3.30 0.85 3.01
CA VAL A 24 4.12 0.78 4.23
C VAL A 24 4.80 -0.58 4.40
N CYS A 25 4.05 -1.67 4.37
CA CYS A 25 4.48 -3.02 4.74
C CYS A 25 5.77 -3.46 4.06
N ASP A 26 6.83 -3.74 4.82
CA ASP A 26 8.14 -4.10 4.26
C ASP A 26 8.11 -5.42 3.46
N PHE A 27 7.21 -6.33 3.82
CA PHE A 27 7.05 -7.61 3.12
C PHE A 27 6.66 -7.43 1.66
N TYR A 28 5.84 -6.42 1.35
CA TYR A 28 5.38 -6.14 -0.01
C TYR A 28 6.30 -5.20 -0.80
N THR A 29 7.53 -4.95 -0.32
CA THR A 29 8.46 -3.99 -0.95
C THR A 29 8.74 -4.29 -2.42
N GLU A 30 9.00 -5.55 -2.78
CA GLU A 30 9.31 -5.91 -4.17
C GLU A 30 8.07 -5.79 -5.07
N LEU A 31 6.91 -6.21 -4.58
CA LEU A 31 5.63 -6.02 -5.27
C LEU A 31 5.36 -4.53 -5.54
N ARG A 32 5.62 -3.70 -4.52
CA ARG A 32 5.46 -2.24 -4.60
C ARG A 32 6.39 -1.61 -5.62
N LYS A 33 7.66 -2.05 -5.69
CA LYS A 33 8.62 -1.57 -6.69
C LYS A 33 8.21 -1.91 -8.12
N LEU A 34 7.52 -3.04 -8.32
CA LEU A 34 7.07 -3.48 -9.64
C LEU A 34 5.91 -2.64 -10.19
N TYR A 35 4.96 -2.27 -9.33
CA TYR A 35 3.70 -1.66 -9.77
C TYR A 35 3.54 -0.18 -9.41
N ILE A 36 4.27 0.33 -8.42
CA ILE A 36 4.06 1.68 -7.89
C ILE A 36 5.31 2.52 -8.14
N LYS A 37 5.12 3.76 -8.59
CA LYS A 37 6.24 4.69 -8.79
C LYS A 37 6.91 5.01 -7.44
N LYS A 38 8.24 5.06 -7.45
CA LYS A 38 9.08 5.35 -6.27
C LYS A 38 8.64 6.55 -5.44
N PHE A 39 8.13 7.59 -6.09
CA PHE A 39 7.61 8.79 -5.44
C PHE A 39 6.58 8.50 -4.33
N PHE A 40 5.67 7.54 -4.56
CA PHE A 40 4.55 7.28 -3.66
C PHE A 40 4.96 6.56 -2.38
N TYR A 41 5.91 5.62 -2.48
CA TYR A 41 6.29 4.77 -1.35
C TYR A 41 7.54 5.21 -0.60
N VAL A 42 8.34 6.11 -1.17
CA VAL A 42 9.41 6.77 -0.41
C VAL A 42 8.77 7.82 0.48
N ARG A 43 8.91 7.65 1.80
CA ARG A 43 8.26 8.51 2.82
C ARG A 43 6.74 8.55 2.55
N PRO A 44 6.04 7.44 2.80
CA PRO A 44 4.62 7.32 2.47
C PRO A 44 3.79 8.29 3.32
N SER A 45 2.69 8.76 2.76
CA SER A 45 1.72 9.61 3.45
C SER A 45 0.32 9.35 2.91
N MET A 46 -0.71 9.68 3.70
CA MET A 46 -2.10 9.57 3.25
C MET A 46 -2.38 10.42 2.00
N ALA A 47 -1.76 11.60 1.88
CA ALA A 47 -1.89 12.43 0.68
C ALA A 47 -1.37 11.70 -0.57
N LYS A 48 -0.18 11.10 -0.49
CA LYS A 48 0.39 10.30 -1.59
C LYS A 48 -0.45 9.07 -1.90
N PHE A 49 -1.07 8.46 -0.89
CA PHE A 49 -1.97 7.34 -1.09
C PHE A 49 -3.21 7.75 -1.87
N ILE A 50 -3.86 8.85 -1.49
CA ILE A 50 -5.01 9.41 -2.20
C ILE A 50 -4.62 9.79 -3.64
N ASP A 51 -3.48 10.45 -3.83
CA ASP A 51 -2.96 10.80 -5.16
C ASP A 51 -2.70 9.54 -6.00
N LEU A 52 -2.16 8.48 -5.40
CA LEU A 52 -1.95 7.20 -6.07
C LEU A 52 -3.29 6.57 -6.51
N LEU A 53 -4.29 6.54 -5.62
CA LEU A 53 -5.64 6.03 -5.90
C LEU A 53 -6.35 6.80 -7.01
N ASN A 54 -6.15 8.12 -7.06
CA ASN A 54 -6.72 8.99 -8.07
C ASN A 54 -5.94 8.97 -9.39
N SER A 55 -4.71 8.44 -9.39
CA SER A 55 -3.90 8.32 -10.60
C SER A 55 -4.26 7.07 -11.40
N ASP A 56 -4.12 7.15 -12.73
CA ASP A 56 -4.24 5.98 -13.62
C ASP A 56 -3.15 4.91 -13.38
N SER A 57 -2.20 5.15 -12.48
CA SER A 57 -1.15 4.19 -12.10
C SER A 57 -1.72 2.90 -11.47
N ILE A 58 -2.96 2.93 -10.97
CA ILE A 58 -3.68 1.74 -10.46
C ILE A 58 -4.47 1.02 -11.58
N PHE A 59 -4.08 1.18 -12.85
CA PHE A 59 -4.72 0.44 -13.96
C PHE A 59 -4.76 -1.08 -13.74
N MET A 60 -3.92 -1.63 -12.86
CA MET A 60 -3.87 -3.07 -12.54
C MET A 60 -4.84 -3.55 -11.44
N LEU A 61 -5.40 -2.68 -10.58
CA LEU A 61 -6.44 -3.09 -9.61
C LEU A 61 -7.87 -2.82 -10.10
N LYS A 62 -8.03 -2.05 -11.18
CA LYS A 62 -9.35 -1.79 -11.80
C LYS A 62 -9.89 -2.97 -12.62
N LYS A 63 -9.18 -4.11 -12.67
CA LYS A 63 -9.57 -5.31 -13.46
C LYS A 63 -9.91 -6.53 -12.59
N THR A 64 -10.49 -6.29 -11.43
CA THR A 64 -11.24 -7.30 -10.67
C THR A 64 -12.57 -6.67 -10.26
N GLY A 65 -13.48 -6.67 -11.21
CA GLY A 65 -14.87 -6.23 -11.12
C GLY A 65 -15.59 -6.71 -12.37
#